data_AF-A0A8T4WPM8-F1
#
_entry.id   AF-A0A8T4WPM8-F1
#
_cell.length_a   1.000
_cell.length_b   1.000
_cell.length_c   1.000
_cell.angle_alpha   90.00
_cell.angle_beta   90.00
_cell.angle_gamma   90.00
#
_symmetry.space_group_name_H-M   'P 1'
#
loop_
_entity.id
_entity.type
_entity.pdbx_description
1 polymer ?
#
loop_
_entity_poly.entity_id
_entity_poly.type
_entity_poly.pdbx_seq_one_letter_code
_entity_poly.pdbx_strand_id
1 'polypeptide(L)' 'MTSTLRPSSTLQKNAEILNVLYGLLDSDRDPTDADAQTLRYLYASS' A
#
# COMPACT_ATOMS: atom_id res chain seq x y z
N MET A 1 8.85 12.76 -5.01
CA MET A 1 8.94 12.39 -3.59
C MET A 1 7.53 12.28 -3.04
N THR A 2 6.91 11.11 -3.12
CA THR A 2 5.64 10.85 -2.42
C THR A 2 5.96 10.76 -0.93
N SER A 3 5.55 11.78 -0.19
CA SER A 3 5.61 11.76 1.27
C SER A 3 4.84 10.54 1.76
N THR A 4 5.51 9.62 2.44
CA THR A 4 4.87 8.54 3.21
C THR A 4 4.22 9.18 4.43
N LEU A 5 3.15 9.94 4.19
CA LEU A 5 2.27 10.43 5.24
C LEU A 5 1.62 9.21 5.89
N ARG A 6 1.82 9.09 7.21
CA ARG A 6 1.19 8.02 7.99
C ARG A 6 -0.33 8.16 7.85
N PRO A 7 -1.09 7.08 7.57
CA PRO A 7 -2.53 7.17 7.40
C PRO A 7 -3.19 7.77 8.64
N SER A 8 -4.05 8.78 8.47
CA SER A 8 -4.70 9.49 9.58
C SER A 8 -5.93 8.77 10.14
N SER A 9 -6.44 7.77 9.41
CA SER A 9 -7.62 6.99 9.79
C SER A 9 -7.58 5.58 9.19
N THR A 10 -8.38 4.67 9.77
CA THR A 10 -8.57 3.31 9.25
C THR A 10 -9.10 3.32 7.81
N LEU A 11 -9.99 4.26 7.48
CA LEU A 11 -10.53 4.39 6.11
C LEU A 11 -9.43 4.78 5.12
N GLN A 12 -8.60 5.77 5.47
CA GLN A 12 -7.47 6.19 4.64
C GLN A 12 -6.47 5.04 4.42
N LYS A 13 -6.16 4.29 5.49
CA LYS A 13 -5.30 3.10 5.40
C LYS A 13 -5.88 2.06 4.45
N ASN A 14 -7.17 1.77 4.54
CA ASN A 14 -7.82 0.80 3.65
C ASN A 14 -7.79 1.26 2.20
N ALA A 15 -7.99 2.55 1.94
CA ALA A 15 -7.90 3.12 0.60
C ALA A 15 -6.47 2.97 0.01
N GLU A 16 -5.44 3.21 0.81
CA GLU A 16 -4.04 3.05 0.38
C GLU A 16 -3.68 1.58 0.11
N ILE A 17 -4.13 0.64 0.96
CA ILE A 17 -3.95 -0.80 0.74
C ILE A 17 -4.61 -1.23 -0.58
N LEU A 18 -5.86 -0.81 -0.80
CA LEU A 18 -6.58 -1.15 -2.02
C LEU A 18 -5.88 -0.59 -3.26
N ASN A 19 -5.37 0.65 -3.20
CA ASN A 19 -4.66 1.25 -4.32
C ASN A 19 -3.40 0.45 -4.72
N VAL A 20 -2.63 -0.03 -3.74
CA VAL A 20 -1.46 -0.88 -3.99
C VAL A 20 -1.87 -2.22 -4.63
N LEU A 21 -2.93 -2.85 -4.11
CA LEU A 21 -3.42 -4.13 -4.65
C LEU A 21 -4.00 -3.98 -6.06
N TYR A 22 -4.73 -2.91 -6.34
CA TYR A 22 -5.22 -2.62 -7.69
C TYR A 22 -4.07 -2.35 -8.67
N GLY A 23 -3.06 -1.59 -8.26
CA GLY A 23 -1.87 -1.38 -9.10
C GLY A 23 -1.14 -2.68 -9.45
N LEU A 24 -1.07 -3.64 -8.51
CA LEU A 24 -0.51 -4.96 -8.78
C LEU A 24 -1.33 -5.75 -9.79
N LEU A 25 -2.65 -5.80 -9.58
CA LEU A 25 -3.59 -6.49 -10.48
C LEU A 25 -3.58 -5.92 -11.90
N ASP A 26 -3.47 -4.60 -12.04
CA ASP A 26 -3.48 -3.91 -13.34
C ASP A 26 -2.14 -4.03 -14.09
N SER A 27 -1.03 -4.16 -13.35
CA SER A 27 0.31 -4.13 -13.95
C SER A 27 0.76 -5.44 -14.61
N ASP A 28 -0.02 -6.53 -14.50
CA ASP A 28 0.25 -7.89 -15.02
C ASP A 28 1.68 -8.41 -14.69
N ARG A 29 2.34 -7.79 -13.71
CA ARG A 29 3.71 -8.07 -13.26
C ARG A 29 3.66 -8.85 -11.95
N ASP A 30 4.69 -9.64 -11.71
CA ASP A 30 4.83 -10.30 -10.42
C ASP A 30 5.02 -9.28 -9.28
N PRO A 31 4.40 -9.51 -8.12
CA PRO A 31 4.62 -8.69 -6.94
C PRO A 31 6.09 -8.65 -6.54
N THR A 32 6.59 -7.47 -6.19
CA THR A 32 7.98 -7.27 -5.76
C THR A 32 8.07 -7.16 -4.24
N ASP A 33 9.30 -7.28 -3.73
CA ASP A 33 9.58 -7.04 -2.31
C ASP A 33 9.19 -5.62 -1.85
N ALA A 34 9.26 -4.63 -2.74
CA ALA A 34 8.84 -3.26 -2.45
C ALA A 34 7.33 -3.16 -2.23
N ASP A 35 6.53 -3.91 -3.01
CA ASP A 35 5.07 -3.99 -2.84
C ASP A 35 4.73 -4.67 -1.50
N ALA A 36 5.42 -5.76 -1.19
CA ALA A 36 5.27 -6.47 0.09
C ALA A 36 5.69 -5.61 1.29
N GLN A 37 6.72 -4.77 1.14
CA GLN A 37 7.17 -3.85 2.20
C GLN A 37 6.17 -2.70 2.40
N THR A 38 5.57 -2.20 1.32
CA THR A 38 4.52 -1.18 1.37
C THR A 38 3.29 -1.70 2.12
N LEU A 39 2.81 -2.89 1.77
CA LEU A 39 1.68 -3.52 2.47
C LEU A 39 1.98 -3.78 3.95
N ARG A 40 3.20 -4.21 4.27
CA ARG A 40 3.63 -4.40 5.67
C ARG A 40 3.67 -3.10 6.45
N TYR A 41 4.17 -2.01 5.87
CA TYR A 41 4.18 -0.70 6.50
C TYR A 41 2.75 -0.21 6.79
N LEU A 42 1.86 -0.35 5.80
CA LEU A 42 0.44 0.01 5.96
C LEU A 42 -0.24 -0.84 7.05
N TYR A 43 0.03 -2.15 7.09
CA TYR A 43 -0.51 -3.04 8.11
C TYR A 43 0.02 -2.74 9.51
N ALA A 44 1.34 -2.57 9.66
CA ALA A 44 2.02 -2.36 10.93
C ALA A 44 1.78 -0.97 11.55
N SER A 45 1.33 0.01 10.77
CA SER A 45 1.03 1.35 11.27
C SER A 45 -0.32 1.45 12.04
N SER A 46 -0.75 0.35 12.66
CA SER A 46 -1.95 0.26 13.51
C SER A 46 -1.68 0.71 14.94
#